data_AF-A0A932GQB8-F1
#
_entry.id   AF-A0A932GQB8-F1
#
_cell.length_a   1.000
_cell.length_b   1.000
_cell.length_c   1.000
_cell.angle_alpha   90.00
_cell.angle_beta   90.00
_cell.angle_gamma   90.00
#
_symmetry.space_group_name_H-M   'P 1'
#
loop_
_entity.id
_entity.type
_entity.pdbx_description
1 polymer ?
#
loop_
_entity_poly.entity_id
_entity_poly.type
_entity_poly.pdbx_seq_one_letter_code
_entity_poly.pdbx_strand_id
1 'polypeptide(L)' 'MTRGEIAERIRALRREIGALNQDPFSPAVERSLFLADMYMHMALGHLGEVEEVTPELKEES' A
#
# COMPACT_ATOMS: atom_id res chain seq x y z
N MET A 1 -8.65 -15.58 10.86
CA MET A 1 -7.81 -14.93 9.84
C MET A 1 -6.41 -14.78 10.42
N THR A 2 -5.38 -15.30 9.76
CA THR A 2 -3.99 -15.30 10.22
C THR A 2 -3.28 -13.99 9.87
N ARG A 3 -2.12 -13.73 10.49
CA ARG A 3 -1.26 -12.59 10.15
C ARG A 3 -0.95 -12.54 8.64
N GLY A 4 -0.62 -13.69 8.04
CA GLY A 4 -0.35 -13.79 6.60
C GLY A 4 -1.58 -13.50 5.74
N GLU A 5 -2.76 -13.99 6.14
CA GLU A 5 -4.02 -13.70 5.44
C GLU A 5 -4.38 -12.21 5.48
N ILE A 6 -4.06 -11.51 6.58
CA ILE A 6 -4.28 -10.06 6.70
C ILE A 6 -3.31 -9.30 5.79
N ALA A 7 -2.02 -9.68 5.78
CA ALA A 7 -1.02 -9.05 4.93
C ALA A 7 -1.36 -9.19 3.44
N GLU A 8 -1.73 -10.40 2.98
CA GLU A 8 -2.16 -10.63 1.60
C GLU A 8 -3.39 -9.81 1.21
N ARG A 9 -4.32 -9.65 2.14
CA ARG A 9 -5.51 -8.84 1.89
C ARG A 9 -5.18 -7.35 1.78
N ILE A 10 -4.25 -6.84 2.58
CA ILE A 10 -3.76 -5.47 2.46
C ILE A 10 -3.04 -5.26 1.12
N ARG A 11 -2.22 -6.22 0.68
CA ARG A 11 -1.55 -6.18 -0.63
C ARG A 11 -2.54 -6.15 -1.80
N ALA A 12 -3.60 -6.96 -1.73
CA ALA A 12 -4.64 -6.96 -2.74
C ALA A 12 -5.32 -5.60 -2.86
N LEU A 13 -5.69 -4.99 -1.73
CA LEU A 13 -6.30 -3.67 -1.69
C LEU A 13 -5.36 -2.58 -2.23
N ARG A 14 -4.07 -2.65 -1.95
CA ARG A 14 -3.06 -1.72 -2.46
C ARG A 14 -2.97 -1.76 -4.00
N ARG A 15 -3.03 -2.95 -4.59
CA ARG A 15 -3.08 -3.13 -6.06
C ARG A 15 -4.34 -2.55 -6.67
N GLU A 16 -5.49 -2.75 -6.02
CA GLU A 16 -6.78 -2.18 -6.47
C GLU A 16 -6.75 -0.64 -6.46
N ILE A 17 -6.21 -0.03 -5.40
CA ILE A 17 -6.01 1.43 -5.30
C ILE A 17 -5.10 1.94 -6.42
N GLY A 18 -3.98 1.26 -6.68
CA GLY A 18 -3.06 1.62 -7.76
C GLY A 18 -3.73 1.59 -9.14
N ALA A 19 -4.62 0.62 -9.37
CA ALA A 19 -5.40 0.53 -10.61
C ALA A 19 -6.44 1.66 -10.73
N LEU A 20 -7.07 2.07 -9.62
CA LEU A 20 -8.00 3.21 -9.59
C LEU A 20 -7.30 4.55 -9.86
N ASN A 21 -6.01 4.66 -9.53
CA ASN A 21 -5.23 5.88 -9.73
C ASN A 21 -4.80 6.12 -11.19
N GLN A 22 -5.11 5.21 -12.12
CA GLN A 22 -4.81 5.41 -13.55
C GLN A 22 -5.72 6.43 -14.23
N ASP A 23 -6.74 6.93 -13.53
CA ASP A 23 -7.70 7.89 -14.07
C ASP A 23 -7.78 9.17 -13.21
N PRO A 24 -6.90 10.15 -13.42
CA PRO A 24 -6.75 11.31 -12.54
C PRO A 24 -7.81 12.37 -12.85
N PHE A 25 -9.09 12.05 -12.66
CA PHE A 25 -10.16 13.02 -12.92
C PHE A 25 -10.38 14.02 -11.77
N SER A 26 -9.77 13.83 -10.59
CA SER A 26 -9.97 14.74 -9.45
C SER A 26 -8.81 14.74 -8.43
N PRO A 27 -8.25 15.92 -8.08
CA PRO A 27 -7.26 16.06 -7.00
C PRO A 27 -7.74 15.56 -5.63
N ALA A 28 -9.06 15.56 -5.39
CA ALA A 28 -9.63 15.01 -4.16
C ALA A 28 -9.51 13.48 -4.14
N VAL A 29 -9.72 12.82 -5.29
CA VAL A 29 -9.58 11.37 -5.44
C VAL A 29 -8.12 10.97 -5.30
N GLU A 30 -7.20 11.68 -5.96
CA GLU A 30 -5.75 11.45 -5.82
C GLU A 30 -5.30 11.52 -4.35
N ARG A 31 -5.74 12.55 -3.61
CA ARG A 31 -5.42 12.69 -2.17
C ARG A 31 -5.99 11.53 -1.35
N SER A 32 -7.21 11.10 -1.64
CA SER A 32 -7.83 9.97 -0.95
C SER A 32 -7.08 8.66 -1.22
N LEU A 33 -6.65 8.42 -2.46
CA LEU A 33 -5.87 7.23 -2.84
C LEU A 33 -4.49 7.24 -2.18
N PHE A 34 -3.81 8.39 -2.13
CA PHE A 34 -2.54 8.55 -1.42
C PHE A 34 -2.67 8.22 0.07
N LEU A 35 -3.68 8.76 0.75
CA LEU A 35 -3.90 8.48 2.17
C LEU A 35 -4.19 7.00 2.42
N ALA A 36 -4.98 6.37 1.54
CA ALA A 36 -5.29 4.95 1.64
C ALA A 36 -4.03 4.08 1.49
N ASP A 37 -3.15 4.39 0.52
CA ASP A 37 -1.86 3.72 0.36
C ASP A 37 -0.99 3.86 1.62
N MET A 38 -0.90 5.07 2.17
CA MET A 38 -0.13 5.36 3.39
C MET A 38 -0.63 4.55 4.61
N TYR A 39 -1.95 4.44 4.80
CA TYR A 39 -2.50 3.63 5.90
C TYR A 39 -2.21 2.13 5.72
N MET A 40 -2.29 1.62 4.50
CA MET A 40 -1.97 0.22 4.20
C MET A 40 -0.50 -0.08 4.45
N HIS A 41 0.37 0.86 4.10
CA HIS A 41 1.80 0.79 4.36
C HIS A 41 2.12 0.70 5.86
N MET A 42 1.51 1.57 6.68
CA MET A 42 1.66 1.50 8.14
C MET A 42 1.09 0.19 8.72
N ALA A 43 -0.02 -0.31 8.19
CA ALA A 43 -0.61 -1.58 8.62
C ALA A 43 0.33 -2.75 8.34
N LEU A 44 0.98 -2.81 7.17
CA LEU A 44 2.01 -3.79 6.86
C LEU A 44 3.23 -3.67 7.79
N GLY A 45 3.67 -2.44 8.08
CA GLY A 45 4.74 -2.18 9.06
C GLY A 45 4.40 -2.70 10.47
N HIS A 46 3.17 -2.49 10.95
CA HIS A 46 2.70 -3.04 12.23
C HIS A 46 2.60 -4.57 12.23
N LEU A 47 2.34 -5.15 11.06
CA LEU A 47 2.40 -6.60 10.86
C LEU A 47 3.85 -7.09 10.70
N GLY A 48 4.88 -6.25 10.84
CA GLY A 48 6.29 -6.65 10.71
C GLY A 48 6.72 -6.99 9.28
N GLU A 49 5.98 -6.55 8.26
CA GLU A 49 6.29 -6.75 6.84
C GLU A 49 7.22 -5.64 6.33
N VAL A 50 8.40 -5.51 6.94
CA VAL A 50 9.32 -4.36 6.78
C VAL A 50 9.93 -4.26 5.36
N GLU A 51 10.06 -5.39 4.66
CA GLU A 51 10.65 -5.45 3.32
C GLU A 51 9.86 -4.71 2.22
N GLU A 52 8.59 -4.36 2.46
CA GLU A 52 7.71 -3.61 1.55
C GLU A 52 7.50 -2.14 1.98
N VAL A 53 8.11 -1.73 3.10
CA VAL A 53 7.93 -0.40 3.71
C VAL A 53 8.89 0.64 3.07
N THR A 54 9.88 0.20 2.29
CA THR A 54 10.80 1.09 1.57
C THR A 54 11.28 0.39 0.29
N PRO A 55 10.59 0.56 -0.84
CA PRO A 55 11.11 0.07 -2.12
C PRO A 55 12.44 0.75 -2.49
N GLU A 56 12.73 1.97 -2.00
CA GLU A 56 13.96 2.70 -2.33
C GLU A 56 15.24 2.14 -1.68
N LEU A 57 15.16 1.18 -0.74
CA LEU A 57 16.34 0.62 -0.06
C LEU A 57 16.84 -0.71 -0.67
N LYS A 58 16.18 -1.24 -1.71
CA LYS A 58 16.58 -2.51 -2.34
C LYS A 58 17.55 -2.37 -3.52
N GLU A 59 17.97 -1.15 -3.90
CA GLU A 59 18.90 -0.93 -5.03
C GLU A 59 20.37 -0.68 -4.64
N GLU A 60 20.75 -0.71 -3.34
CA GLU A 60 22.15 -0.47 -2.91
C GLU A 60 22.76 -1.61 -2.06
N SER A 61 22.64 -2.88 -2.49
CA SER A 61 23.44 -3.98 -1.92
C SER A 61 23.92 -4.98 -2.96
#